data_AF-A0AAN5S1U2-F1
#
_entry.id   AF-A0AAN5S1U2-F1
#
_cell.length_a   1.000
_cell.length_b   1.000
_cell.length_c   1.000
_cell.angle_alpha   90.00
_cell.angle_beta   90.00
_cell.angle_gamma   90.00
#
_symmetry.space_group_name_H-M   'P 1'
#
loop_
_entity.id
_entity.type
_entity.pdbx_description
1 polymer ?
#
loop_
_entity_poly.entity_id
_entity_poly.type
_entity_poly.pdbx_seq_one_letter_code
_entity_poly.pdbx_strand_id
1 'polypeptide(L)'
;MPPTGEEIKAVLSLVEERSVNKFTGVDASKYIGLPSETGRGKGSRTFRRWCKEGGIPYAAWALLCYKAGFGVIWEADEQKGEN
;
A
#
# COMPACT_ATOMS: atom_id res chain seq x y z
N MET A 1 -11.36 -3.45 -11.23
CA MET A 1 -11.99 -3.62 -9.89
C MET A 1 -11.04 -3.06 -8.85
N PRO A 2 -11.53 -2.43 -7.77
CA PRO A 2 -10.66 -1.99 -6.68
C PRO A 2 -10.08 -3.21 -5.93
N PRO A 3 -8.88 -3.10 -5.34
CA PRO A 3 -8.29 -4.20 -4.56
C PRO A 3 -9.18 -4.59 -3.37
N THR A 4 -9.22 -5.88 -3.11
CA THR A 4 -9.89 -6.49 -1.96
C THR A 4 -9.09 -6.27 -0.67
N GLY A 5 -9.77 -6.41 0.48
CA GLY A 5 -9.10 -6.32 1.77
C GLY A 5 -7.98 -7.35 1.97
N GLU A 6 -8.12 -8.52 1.37
CA GLU A 6 -7.12 -9.61 1.44
C GLU A 6 -5.86 -9.28 0.63
N GLU A 7 -6.00 -8.76 -0.59
CA GLU A 7 -4.88 -8.29 -1.40
C GLU A 7 -4.11 -7.16 -0.69
N ILE A 8 -4.82 -6.25 -0.03
CA ILE A 8 -4.21 -5.17 0.76
C ILE A 8 -3.39 -5.72 1.93
N LYS A 9 -3.89 -6.75 2.62
CA LYS A 9 -3.12 -7.42 3.69
C LYS A 9 -1.91 -8.15 3.13
N ALA A 10 -2.06 -8.85 2.01
CA ALA A 10 -0.97 -9.57 1.37
C ALA A 10 0.18 -8.63 0.99
N VAL A 11 -0.13 -7.48 0.36
CA VAL A 11 0.88 -6.46 0.04
C VAL A 11 1.51 -5.90 1.30
N LEU A 12 0.74 -5.64 2.36
CA LEU A 12 1.30 -5.18 3.63
C LEU A 12 2.29 -6.19 4.23
N SER A 13 1.95 -7.50 4.20
CA SER A 13 2.84 -8.57 4.65
C SER A 13 4.12 -8.64 3.81
N LEU A 14 4.04 -8.44 2.50
CA LEU A 14 5.23 -8.37 1.64
C LEU A 14 6.11 -7.16 1.96
N VAL A 15 5.52 -6.01 2.29
CA VAL A 15 6.30 -4.84 2.76
C VAL A 15 6.98 -5.14 4.10
N GLU A 16 6.28 -5.82 5.02
CA GLU A 16 6.82 -6.19 6.33
C GLU A 16 7.99 -7.16 6.20
N GLU A 17 7.88 -8.17 5.34
CA GLU A 17 8.93 -9.16 5.06
C GLU A 17 10.18 -8.53 4.44
N ARG A 18 9.99 -7.54 3.56
CA ARG A 18 11.08 -6.87 2.83
C ARG A 18 11.68 -5.68 3.58
N SER A 19 11.00 -5.18 4.62
CA SER A 19 11.51 -4.08 5.43
C SER A 19 12.41 -4.60 6.55
N VAL A 20 13.55 -3.92 6.75
CA VAL A 20 14.47 -4.21 7.88
C VAL A 20 13.80 -3.96 9.24
N ASN A 21 12.83 -3.03 9.28
CA ASN A 21 12.05 -2.69 10.46
C ASN A 21 10.59 -3.11 10.29
N LYS A 22 9.94 -3.39 11.42
CA LYS A 22 8.51 -3.74 11.46
C LYS A 22 7.67 -2.65 10.79
N PHE A 23 7.07 -2.98 9.64
CA PHE A 23 6.22 -2.06 8.90
C PHE A 23 4.75 -2.31 9.27
N THR A 24 4.16 -1.38 10.02
CA THR A 24 2.79 -1.55 10.53
C THR A 24 1.75 -0.83 9.67
N GLY A 25 0.47 -1.13 9.87
CA GLY A 25 -0.62 -0.38 9.23
C GLY A 25 -0.67 1.11 9.58
N VAL A 26 -0.04 1.52 10.69
CA VAL A 26 0.13 2.95 11.01
C VAL A 26 1.19 3.56 10.09
N ASP A 27 2.30 2.87 9.87
CA ASP A 27 3.36 3.31 8.97
C ASP A 27 2.88 3.33 7.52
N ALA A 28 2.09 2.33 7.12
CA ALA A 28 1.40 2.31 5.83
C ALA A 28 0.50 3.54 5.65
N SER A 29 -0.32 3.88 6.66
CA SER A 29 -1.19 5.06 6.58
C SER A 29 -0.41 6.38 6.47
N LYS A 30 0.74 6.49 7.14
CA LYS A 30 1.62 7.66 7.02
C LYS A 30 2.30 7.71 5.65
N TYR A 31 2.79 6.57 5.16
CA TYR A 31 3.50 6.46 3.90
C TYR A 31 2.63 6.85 2.70
N ILE A 32 1.37 6.44 2.68
CA ILE A 32 0.42 6.79 1.61
C ILE A 32 -0.24 8.17 1.81
N GLY A 33 0.22 8.96 2.79
CA GLY A 33 -0.23 10.33 3.01
C GLY A 33 -1.67 10.44 3.54
N LEU A 34 -2.18 9.43 4.24
CA LEU A 34 -3.48 9.59 4.90
C LEU A 34 -3.38 10.67 5.98
N PRO A 35 -4.37 11.58 6.08
CA PRO A 35 -4.33 12.67 7.03
C PRO A 35 -4.16 12.13 8.45
N SER A 36 -3.01 12.43 9.04
CA SER A 36 -2.72 12.21 10.45
C SER A 36 -3.26 13.35 11.31
N GLU A 37 -3.63 14.46 10.70
CA GLU A 37 -3.75 15.74 11.40
C GLU A 37 -5.21 16.06 11.76
N THR A 38 -5.37 16.52 13.00
CA THR A 38 -6.57 17.10 13.64
C THR A 38 -7.70 16.18 14.13
N GLY A 39 -7.44 14.91 14.42
CA GLY A 39 -8.36 14.12 15.26
C GLY A 39 -7.99 12.64 15.40
N ARG A 40 -7.66 12.23 16.63
CA ARG A 40 -7.33 10.86 17.09
C ARG A 40 -7.59 9.74 16.04
N GLY A 41 -6.53 9.24 15.40
CA GLY A 41 -6.51 7.91 14.77
C GLY A 41 -7.35 7.67 13.51
N LYS A 42 -7.77 8.71 12.78
CA LYS A 42 -8.58 8.53 11.54
C LYS A 42 -7.81 7.85 10.40
N GLY A 43 -6.56 8.21 10.12
CA GLY A 43 -5.78 7.62 9.02
C GLY A 43 -5.57 6.10 9.16
N SER A 44 -5.17 5.63 10.34
CA SER A 44 -5.01 4.19 10.61
C SER A 44 -6.34 3.44 10.62
N ARG A 45 -7.44 4.09 11.05
CA ARG A 45 -8.80 3.52 10.95
C ARG A 45 -9.25 3.36 9.51
N THR A 46 -8.99 4.35 8.65
CA THR A 46 -9.28 4.27 7.22
C THR A 46 -8.51 3.13 6.58
N PHE A 47 -7.21 3.03 6.85
CA PHE A 47 -6.39 1.93 6.34
C PHE A 47 -6.89 0.56 6.81
N ARG A 48 -7.22 0.42 8.11
CA ARG A 48 -7.82 -0.82 8.65
C ARG A 48 -9.17 -1.14 8.02
N ARG A 49 -9.98 -0.14 7.67
CA ARG A 49 -11.24 -0.32 6.95
C ARG A 49 -10.98 -0.91 5.58
N TRP A 50 -10.00 -0.37 4.84
CA TRP A 50 -9.60 -0.92 3.54
C TRP A 50 -9.11 -2.36 3.63
N CYS A 51 -8.33 -2.73 4.67
CA CYS A 51 -7.95 -4.12 4.88
C CYS A 51 -9.12 -5.09 5.14
N LYS A 52 -10.31 -4.59 5.49
CA LYS A 52 -11.51 -5.41 5.70
C LYS A 52 -12.44 -5.39 4.50
N GLU A 53 -12.72 -4.20 4.00
CA GLU A 53 -13.79 -3.93 3.02
C GLU A 53 -13.23 -3.75 1.59
N GLY A 54 -11.91 -3.61 1.43
CA GLY A 54 -11.31 -3.18 0.17
C GLY A 54 -11.55 -1.69 -0.11
N GLY A 55 -11.51 -1.32 -1.39
CA GLY A 55 -11.83 0.05 -1.82
C GLY A 55 -10.72 1.07 -1.52
N ILE A 56 -9.46 0.60 -1.48
CA ILE A 56 -8.30 1.49 -1.45
C ILE A 56 -8.24 2.31 -2.76
N PRO A 57 -8.01 3.65 -2.68
CA PRO A 57 -7.77 4.46 -3.87
C PRO A 57 -6.55 3.96 -4.65
N TYR A 58 -6.61 4.00 -5.98
CA TYR A 58 -5.56 3.45 -6.83
C TYR A 58 -4.19 4.09 -6.56
N ALA A 59 -4.12 5.40 -6.29
CA ALA A 59 -2.86 6.06 -5.95
C ALA A 59 -2.23 5.51 -4.65
N ALA A 60 -3.04 5.22 -3.62
CA ALA A 60 -2.56 4.63 -2.38
C ALA A 60 -2.12 3.17 -2.58
N TRP A 61 -2.85 2.42 -3.42
CA TRP A 61 -2.49 1.06 -3.83
C TRP A 61 -1.15 1.00 -4.55
N ALA A 62 -0.99 1.85 -5.56
CA ALA A 62 0.24 2.05 -6.33
C ALA A 62 1.47 2.25 -5.42
N LEU A 63 1.36 3.13 -4.43
CA LEU A 63 2.44 3.39 -3.46
C LEU A 63 2.77 2.14 -2.63
N LEU A 64 1.77 1.40 -2.15
CA LEU A 64 2.01 0.17 -1.38
C LEU A 64 2.66 -0.91 -2.22
N CYS A 65 2.22 -1.10 -3.46
CA CYS A 65 2.83 -2.05 -4.39
C CYS A 65 4.29 -1.68 -4.70
N TYR A 66 4.55 -0.40 -4.94
CA TYR A 66 5.92 0.09 -5.11
C TYR A 66 6.78 -0.21 -3.88
N LYS A 67 6.26 0.08 -2.68
CA LYS A 67 6.94 -0.20 -1.41
C LYS A 67 7.16 -1.69 -1.16
N ALA A 68 6.25 -2.55 -1.64
CA ALA A 68 6.40 -4.00 -1.60
C ALA A 68 7.39 -4.53 -2.64
N GLY A 69 7.93 -3.67 -3.51
CA GLY A 69 8.93 -4.03 -4.51
C GLY A 69 8.35 -4.63 -5.79
N PHE A 70 7.08 -4.35 -6.10
CA PHE A 70 6.50 -4.62 -7.42
C PHE A 70 6.90 -3.57 -8.47
N GLY A 71 7.56 -2.49 -8.06
CA GLY A 71 7.91 -1.39 -8.96
C GLY A 71 6.69 -0.59 -9.40
N VAL A 72 6.78 -0.01 -10.58
CA VAL A 72 5.78 0.90 -11.15
C VAL A 72 4.72 0.09 -11.90
N ILE A 73 3.69 -0.37 -11.17
CA ILE A 73 2.67 -1.29 -11.72
C ILE A 73 1.77 -0.70 -12.83
N TRP A 74 1.89 0.60 -13.09
CA TRP A 74 1.13 1.33 -14.12
C TRP A 74 1.97 1.64 -15.36
N GLU A 75 3.27 1.42 -15.32
CA GLU A 75 4.08 1.36 -16.53
C GLU A 75 3.96 -0.05 -17.10
N ALA A 76 3.65 -0.15 -18.39
CA ALA A 76 3.87 -1.41 -19.07
C ALA A 76 5.35 -1.74 -18.94
N ASP A 77 5.67 -3.00 -18.70
CA ASP A 77 7.05 -3.49 -18.72
C ASP A 77 7.61 -3.16 -20.10
N GLU A 78 8.26 -2.00 -20.23
CA GLU A 78 8.94 -1.59 -21.44
C GLU A 78 10.14 -2.53 -21.48
N GLN A 79 9.91 -3.70 -22.08
CA GLN A 79 10.91 -4.72 -22.25
C GLN A 79 12.11 -4.03 -22.87
N LYS A 80 13.12 -3.78 -22.04
CA LYS A 80 14.43 -3.34 -22.50
C LYS A 80 15.10 -4.57 -23.10
N GLY A 81 14.59 -4.98 -24.26
CA GLY A 81 15.31 -5.80 -25.20
C GLY A 81 16.33 -4.91 -25.88
N GLU A 82 17.60 -5.12 -25.56
CA GLU A 82 18.79 -4.81 -26.37
C GLU A 82 19.97 -5.34 -25.53
N ASN A 83 20.36 -6.61 -25.70
CA ASN A 83 21.31 -7.13 -26.70
C ASN A 83 22.72 -6.57 -26.54
#